data_AF-N1UQP7-F1
#
_entry.id   AF-N1UQP7-F1
#
_cell.length_a   1.000
_cell.length_b   1.000
_cell.length_c   1.000
_cell.angle_alpha   90.00
_cell.angle_beta   90.00
_cell.angle_gamma   90.00
#
_symmetry.space_group_name_H-M   'P 1'
#
loop_
_entity.id
_entity.type
_entity.pdbx_description
1 polymer ?
#
loop_
_entity_poly.entity_id
_entity_poly.type
_entity_poly.pdbx_seq_one_letter_code
_entity_poly.pdbx_strand_id
1 'polypeptide(L)'
;MSRRVTDVLCSMREQHRYIRGLISWIGFKQTGLEYEREERFEGSTKFSVAKMLKFALDGITSFSSAPLKLSSYLGFFTAFCGAIYALYVIYLKI
;
A
#
# COMPACT_ATOMS: atom_id res chain seq x y z
N MET A 1 -0.05 18.52 -17.59
CA MET A 1 0.28 17.17 -18.06
C MET A 1 0.14 17.12 -19.57
N SER A 2 1.02 16.42 -20.29
CA SER A 2 0.86 16.26 -21.74
C SER A 2 -0.31 15.31 -22.06
N ARG A 3 -0.90 15.45 -23.25
CA ARG A 3 -2.09 14.67 -23.62
C ARG A 3 -1.88 13.16 -23.53
N ARG A 4 -0.70 12.69 -23.96
CA ARG A 4 -0.26 11.30 -23.85
C ARG A 4 -0.33 10.74 -22.42
N VAL A 5 0.05 11.54 -21.43
CA VAL A 5 0.04 11.11 -20.01
C VAL A 5 -1.40 10.95 -19.53
N THR A 6 -2.27 11.91 -19.89
CA THR A 6 -3.69 11.88 -19.53
C THR A 6 -4.40 10.68 -20.16
N ASP A 7 -4.15 10.41 -21.44
CA ASP A 7 -4.78 9.28 -22.15
C ASP A 7 -4.42 7.94 -21.50
N VAL A 8 -3.14 7.74 -21.14
CA VAL A 8 -2.70 6.54 -20.43
C VAL A 8 -3.36 6.45 -19.05
N LEU A 9 -3.33 7.53 -18.26
CA LEU A 9 -3.91 7.54 -16.92
C LEU A 9 -5.43 7.29 -16.93
N CYS A 10 -6.14 7.80 -17.94
CA CYS A 10 -7.57 7.56 -18.12
C CYS A 10 -7.91 6.13 -18.60
N SER A 11 -6.96 5.44 -19.24
CA SER A 11 -7.12 4.05 -19.68
C SER A 11 -6.95 3.02 -18.56
N MET A 12 -6.36 3.41 -17.44
CA MET A 12 -6.11 2.57 -16.26
C MET A 12 -7.43 2.16 -15.58
N ARG A 13 -7.55 0.88 -15.18
CA ARG A 13 -8.79 0.28 -14.62
C ARG A 13 -8.73 0.09 -13.10
N GLU A 14 -7.78 0.71 -12.42
CA GLU A 14 -7.57 0.61 -10.98
C GLU A 14 -8.78 1.13 -10.20
N GLN A 15 -9.35 0.28 -9.34
CA GLN A 15 -10.51 0.64 -8.53
C GLN A 15 -10.16 1.64 -7.42
N HIS A 16 -9.01 1.44 -6.76
CA HIS A 16 -8.47 2.39 -5.79
C HIS A 16 -7.45 3.32 -6.46
N ARG A 17 -7.93 4.48 -6.92
CA ARG A 17 -7.09 5.46 -7.62
C ARG A 17 -6.20 6.26 -6.67
N TYR A 18 -5.09 5.66 -6.24
CA TYR A 18 -3.98 6.40 -5.64
C TYR A 18 -3.18 7.12 -6.74
N ILE A 19 -3.69 8.29 -7.16
CA ILE A 19 -3.18 9.04 -8.32
C ILE A 19 -1.67 9.33 -8.23
N ARG A 20 -1.13 9.63 -7.05
CA ARG A 20 0.31 9.88 -6.89
C ARG A 20 1.14 8.63 -7.20
N GLY A 21 0.68 7.45 -6.78
CA GLY A 21 1.28 6.17 -7.13
C GLY A 21 1.13 5.86 -8.62
N LEU A 22 -0.06 6.07 -9.19
CA LEU A 22 -0.30 5.83 -10.63
C LEU A 22 0.59 6.71 -11.51
N ILE A 23 0.77 8.00 -11.17
CA ILE A 23 1.66 8.92 -11.89
C ILE A 23 3.13 8.47 -11.77
N SER A 24 3.54 7.98 -10.61
CA SER A 24 4.87 7.39 -10.44
C SER A 24 5.04 6.10 -11.25
N TRP A 25 3.99 5.28 -11.33
CA TRP A 25 3.97 3.98 -12.00
C TRP A 25 4.07 4.07 -13.53
N ILE A 26 3.37 5.04 -14.15
CA ILE A 26 3.37 5.21 -15.62
C ILE A 26 4.73 5.64 -16.20
N GLY A 27 5.69 6.06 -15.37
CA GLY A 27 7.11 6.20 -15.76
C GLY A 27 7.46 7.35 -16.71
N PHE A 28 6.54 8.28 -16.98
CA PHE A 28 6.84 9.45 -17.82
C PHE A 28 7.82 10.43 -17.15
N LYS A 29 8.47 11.28 -17.95
CA LYS A 29 9.34 12.35 -17.46
C LYS A 29 8.59 13.28 -16.51
N GLN A 30 9.10 13.41 -15.30
CA GLN A 30 8.53 14.22 -14.22
C GLN A 30 9.57 15.22 -13.74
N THR A 31 9.12 16.41 -13.36
CA THR A 31 9.94 17.42 -12.69
C THR A 31 9.13 17.99 -11.53
N GLY A 32 9.77 18.13 -10.37
CA GLY A 32 9.23 18.89 -9.25
C GLY A 32 9.55 20.36 -9.45
N LEU A 33 8.63 21.24 -9.05
CA LEU A 33 8.89 22.66 -8.88
C LEU A 33 8.84 22.94 -7.39
N GLU A 34 9.96 23.41 -6.85
CA GLU A 34 10.01 23.87 -5.48
C GLU A 34 9.24 25.19 -5.37
N TYR A 35 8.32 25.23 -4.41
CA TYR A 35 7.48 26.39 -4.17
C TYR A 35 7.38 26.59 -2.67
N GLU A 36 7.88 27.73 -2.22
CA GLU A 36 7.73 28.16 -0.85
C GLU A 36 6.35 28.78 -0.67
N ARG A 37 5.58 28.24 0.28
CA ARG A 37 4.21 28.66 0.54
C ARG A 37 4.14 29.27 1.93
N GLU A 38 3.56 30.46 2.02
CA GLU A 38 3.25 31.10 3.30
C GLU A 38 2.32 30.24 4.15
N GLU A 39 2.44 30.41 5.48
CA GLU A 39 1.58 29.72 6.43
C GLU A 39 0.11 30.08 6.18
N ARG A 40 -0.79 29.11 6.43
CA ARG A 40 -2.22 29.38 6.23
C ARG A 40 -2.67 30.40 7.26
N PHE A 41 -3.30 31.49 6.80
CA PHE A 41 -3.91 32.50 7.68
C PHE A 41 -4.92 31.89 8.66
N GLU A 42 -5.72 30.91 8.21
CA GLU A 42 -6.71 30.23 9.04
C GLU A 42 -6.93 28.77 8.63
N GLY A 43 -7.42 27.98 9.60
CA GLY A 43 -7.85 26.60 9.42
C GLY A 43 -6.82 25.55 9.80
N SER A 44 -7.30 24.37 10.20
CA SER A 44 -6.45 23.21 10.51
C SER A 44 -6.16 22.38 9.27
N THR A 45 -5.08 21.58 9.33
CA THR A 45 -4.80 20.62 8.26
C THR A 45 -5.97 19.65 8.07
N LYS A 46 -6.49 19.57 6.84
CA LYS A 46 -7.48 18.54 6.48
C LYS A 46 -6.87 17.14 6.41
N PHE A 47 -5.53 17.05 6.45
CA PHE A 47 -4.74 15.84 6.35
C PHE A 47 -4.08 15.55 7.69
N SER A 48 -4.82 14.87 8.57
CA SER A 48 -4.32 14.42 9.87
C SER A 48 -3.38 13.21 9.71
N VAL A 49 -2.60 12.93 10.75
CA VAL A 49 -1.69 11.77 10.79
C VAL A 49 -2.43 10.45 10.51
N ALA A 50 -3.63 10.28 11.04
CA ALA A 50 -4.46 9.10 10.76
C ALA A 50 -4.82 8.97 9.27
N LYS A 51 -5.14 10.08 8.59
CA LYS A 51 -5.39 10.07 7.14
C LYS A 51 -4.11 9.79 6.35
N MET A 52 -2.95 10.29 6.80
CA MET A 52 -1.64 9.94 6.22
C MET A 52 -1.38 8.45 6.30
N LEU A 53 -1.57 7.84 7.47
CA LEU A 53 -1.35 6.39 7.66
C LEU A 53 -2.28 5.56 6.80
N LYS A 54 -3.58 5.89 6.78
CA LYS A 54 -4.55 5.22 5.91
C LYS A 54 -4.14 5.32 4.44
N PHE A 55 -3.73 6.51 4.00
CA PHE A 55 -3.28 6.74 2.63
C PHE A 55 -2.02 5.96 2.27
N ALA A 56 -1.07 5.82 3.20
CA ALA A 56 0.12 5.00 3.01
C ALA A 56 -0.23 3.51 2.89
N LEU A 57 -1.13 3.02 3.73
CA LEU A 57 -1.63 1.64 3.69
C LEU A 57 -2.34 1.35 2.36
N ASP A 58 -3.22 2.24 1.90
CA ASP A 58 -3.90 2.12 0.60
C ASP A 58 -2.89 2.05 -0.56
N GLY A 59 -1.79 2.80 -0.49
CA GLY A 59 -0.70 2.73 -1.46
C GLY A 59 0.06 1.40 -1.45
N ILE A 60 0.43 0.90 -0.27
CA ILE A 60 1.17 -0.37 -0.13
C ILE A 60 0.30 -1.54 -0.62
N THR A 61 -0.98 -1.59 -0.23
CA THR A 61 -1.87 -2.69 -0.61
C THR A 61 -2.24 -2.68 -2.09
N SER A 62 -2.33 -1.50 -2.72
CA SER A 62 -2.70 -1.38 -4.14
C SER A 62 -1.54 -1.70 -5.08
N PHE A 63 -0.30 -1.37 -4.70
CA PHE A 63 0.88 -1.52 -5.58
C PHE A 63 1.82 -2.65 -5.16
N SER A 64 1.53 -3.38 -4.08
CA SER A 64 2.40 -4.46 -3.59
C SER A 64 1.63 -5.70 -3.16
N SER A 65 2.20 -6.86 -3.49
CA SER A 65 1.78 -8.16 -2.96
C SER A 65 2.43 -8.49 -1.61
N ALA A 66 3.23 -7.59 -1.04
CA ALA A 66 3.92 -7.81 0.22
C ALA A 66 2.97 -8.15 1.39
N PRO A 67 1.83 -7.47 1.60
CA PRO A 67 0.90 -7.82 2.69
C PRO A 67 0.34 -9.24 2.54
N LEU A 68 0.01 -9.63 1.31
CA LEU A 68 -0.50 -10.95 1.00
C LEU A 68 0.55 -12.03 1.30
N LYS A 69 1.78 -11.84 0.82
CA LYS A 69 2.91 -12.77 1.08
C LYS A 69 3.19 -12.91 2.57
N LEU A 70 3.17 -11.81 3.31
CA LEU A 70 3.37 -11.82 4.76
C LEU A 70 2.29 -12.65 5.46
N SER A 71 1.02 -12.46 5.10
CA SER A 71 -0.09 -13.25 5.64
C SER A 71 0.05 -14.74 5.32
N SER A 72 0.44 -15.09 4.08
CA SER A 72 0.69 -16.48 3.69
C SER A 72 1.82 -17.13 4.49
N TYR A 73 2.94 -16.43 4.71
CA TYR A 73 4.05 -16.96 5.50
C TYR A 73 3.69 -17.15 6.97
N LEU A 74 2.95 -16.21 7.56
CA LEU A 74 2.46 -16.35 8.93
C LEU A 74 1.51 -17.54 9.07
N GLY A 75 0.57 -17.71 8.12
CA GLY A 75 -0.35 -18.85 8.12
C GLY A 75 0.36 -20.19 7.97
N PHE A 76 1.39 -20.26 7.11
CA PHE A 76 2.18 -21.48 6.95
C PHE A 76 2.98 -21.80 8.23
N PHE A 77 3.58 -20.78 8.84
CA PHE A 77 4.33 -20.94 10.09
C PHE A 77 3.43 -21.44 11.24
N THR A 78 2.25 -20.85 11.42
CA THR A 78 1.33 -21.29 12.47
C THR A 78 0.79 -22.70 12.22
N ALA A 79 0.48 -23.05 10.98
CA ALA A 79 0.08 -24.42 10.61
C ALA A 79 1.20 -25.43 10.90
N PHE A 80 2.45 -25.09 10.59
CA PHE A 80 3.61 -25.93 10.86
C PHE A 80 3.82 -26.16 12.37
N CYS A 81 3.78 -25.09 13.18
CA CYS A 81 3.83 -25.21 14.64
C CYS A 81 2.69 -26.07 15.20
N GLY A 82 1.48 -25.90 14.67
CA GLY A 82 0.31 -26.70 15.06
C GLY A 82 0.48 -28.18 14.73
N ALA A 83 1.04 -28.50 13.56
CA ALA A 83 1.31 -29.88 13.16
C ALA A 83 2.34 -30.56 14.09
N ILE A 84 3.42 -29.86 14.45
CA ILE A 84 4.42 -30.35 15.42
C ILE A 84 3.77 -30.60 16.77
N TYR A 85 2.96 -29.66 17.26
CA TYR A 85 2.27 -29.81 18.54
C TYR A 85 1.29 -30.99 18.54
N ALA A 86 0.55 -31.18 17.44
CA ALA A 86 -0.34 -32.33 17.29
C ALA A 86 0.43 -33.66 17.34
N LEU A 87 1.57 -33.76 16.65
CA LEU A 87 2.44 -34.95 16.72
C LEU A 87 2.96 -35.20 18.14
N TYR A 88 3.36 -34.15 18.86
CA TYR A 88 3.81 -34.25 20.25
C TYR A 88 2.71 -34.78 21.19
N VAL A 89 1.47 -34.28 21.04
CA VAL A 89 0.33 -34.75 21.84
C VAL A 89 -0.02 -36.20 21.54
N ILE A 90 0.04 -36.62 20.26
CA ILE A 90 -0.18 -38.02 19.88
C ILE A 90 0.90 -38.91 20.51
N TYR A 91 2.17 -38.50 20.46
CA TYR A 91 3.27 -39.25 21.07
C TYR A 91 3.11 -39.40 22.59
N LEU A 92 2.70 -38.34 23.30
CA LEU A 92 2.46 -38.39 24.74
C LEU A 92 1.26 -39.26 25.15
N LYS A 93 0.29 -39.45 24.24
CA LYS A 93 -0.92 -40.22 24.51
C LYS A 93 -0.75 -41.72 24.27
N ILE A 94 0.27 -42.11 23.50
CA ILE A 94 0.71 -43.51 23.32
C ILE A 94 1.51 -43.93 24.54
#